data_AF-A0A4P9A3J0-F1
#
_entry.id   AF-A0A4P9A3J0-F1
#
_cell.length_a   1.000
_cell.length_b   1.000
_cell.length_c   1.000
_cell.angle_alpha   90.00
_cell.angle_beta   90.00
_cell.angle_gamma   90.00
#
_symmetry.space_group_name_H-M   'P 1'
#
loop_
_entity.id
_entity.type
_entity.pdbx_description
1 polymer ?
#
loop_
_entity_poly.entity_id
_entity_poly.type
_entity_poly.pdbx_seq_one_letter_code
_entity_poly.pdbx_strand_id
1 'polypeptide(L)'
;MSIQQPTTAPAESTPPAEQPPIMGAINKPKKKNRKKLIIGLVVGSLATIGLIAGLLWYLLVFNNPQRALEASIVNAIMSNNSVTEGRLTFEGKGNQKVAIKLKSSDAEKSQELQADITVNAGGSDKTIQFALPKVNVRNTEDALYIKLENVRSSIETAIDRYMESVSSPGGAISSRSQTKSLKETMLKQFETIINEVDGNWIKVSSDDLEQSEEAKCVMNAVRRAKDDAAVREEIAQAYRNNNFLQIKKDLGTKDGLRGFEIDLSDATLEKRKNFAKALSETTYAKKIKECGGSSSKALDTDSLDFKKVDVSLKLWIDNAKRQVRRVEFEGSSQGNKVSLETGVMYGDAKKVEAPSDAKDLKDVLKKIQSSPLSSFVPKSSTPASSTSDADEA
;
A
#
# COMPACT_ATOMS: atom_id res chain seq x y z
N MET A 1 -65.51 4.34 -51.20
CA MET A 1 -65.00 3.07 -51.77
C MET A 1 -65.12 2.03 -50.67
N SER A 2 -66.27 1.35 -50.59
CA SER A 2 -66.52 0.01 -51.17
C SER A 2 -65.94 -1.07 -50.24
N ILE A 3 -66.66 -2.04 -49.65
CA ILE A 3 -67.96 -2.67 -49.95
C ILE A 3 -68.61 -3.21 -48.66
N GLN A 4 -69.94 -3.30 -48.66
CA GLN A 4 -70.85 -3.91 -47.68
C GLN A 4 -70.77 -5.46 -47.60
N GLN A 5 -71.07 -5.99 -46.40
CA GLN A 5 -71.55 -7.36 -46.09
C GLN A 5 -72.85 -7.72 -46.86
N PRO A 6 -73.53 -8.89 -46.71
CA PRO A 6 -73.33 -10.14 -45.91
C PRO A 6 -73.61 -11.45 -46.74
N THR A 7 -73.84 -12.68 -46.21
CA THR A 7 -75.19 -13.26 -45.88
C THR A 7 -75.10 -14.78 -45.49
N THR A 8 -75.84 -15.17 -44.41
CA THR A 8 -76.55 -16.46 -44.03
C THR A 8 -75.84 -17.84 -43.98
N ALA A 9 -75.80 -18.56 -42.83
CA ALA A 9 -76.82 -19.40 -42.11
C ALA A 9 -76.92 -20.86 -42.68
N PRO A 10 -77.34 -21.93 -41.95
CA PRO A 10 -78.21 -21.97 -40.76
C PRO A 10 -77.86 -23.00 -39.64
N ALA A 11 -78.75 -23.06 -38.65
CA ALA A 11 -78.71 -23.79 -37.38
C ALA A 11 -79.24 -25.24 -37.45
N GLU A 12 -78.99 -26.02 -36.39
CA GLU A 12 -79.77 -27.20 -36.03
C GLU A 12 -79.90 -27.33 -34.49
N SER A 13 -81.04 -27.83 -34.03
CA SER A 13 -81.59 -27.73 -32.68
C SER A 13 -82.15 -29.05 -32.16
N THR A 14 -81.99 -29.32 -30.84
CA THR A 14 -82.95 -29.87 -29.81
C THR A 14 -82.43 -31.07 -28.97
N PRO A 15 -83.04 -31.50 -27.81
CA PRO A 15 -83.59 -30.84 -26.59
C PRO A 15 -83.21 -31.61 -25.24
N PRO A 16 -83.96 -31.63 -24.09
CA PRO A 16 -83.86 -30.70 -22.92
C PRO A 16 -83.86 -31.34 -21.47
N ALA A 17 -83.91 -30.45 -20.45
CA ALA A 17 -84.42 -30.59 -19.05
C ALA A 17 -83.45 -31.15 -17.95
N GLU A 18 -83.41 -30.72 -16.68
CA GLU A 18 -84.39 -30.12 -15.75
C GLU A 18 -83.74 -29.11 -14.75
N GLN A 19 -84.55 -28.20 -14.20
CA GLN A 19 -84.32 -27.34 -13.02
C GLN A 19 -85.23 -27.81 -11.86
N PRO A 20 -84.89 -27.54 -10.58
CA PRO A 20 -85.56 -26.47 -9.80
C PRO A 20 -84.70 -25.88 -8.64
N PRO A 21 -85.20 -25.02 -7.73
CA PRO A 21 -85.99 -23.78 -7.87
C PRO A 21 -85.37 -22.55 -7.15
N ILE A 22 -86.03 -21.40 -7.29
CA ILE A 22 -85.66 -20.04 -6.86
C ILE A 22 -85.99 -19.77 -5.37
N MET A 23 -85.11 -19.08 -4.62
CA MET A 23 -85.51 -18.09 -3.59
C MET A 23 -84.44 -17.01 -3.40
N GLY A 24 -84.89 -15.75 -3.29
CA GLY A 24 -84.08 -14.56 -3.53
C GLY A 24 -83.32 -13.97 -2.34
N ALA A 25 -82.45 -13.01 -2.65
CA ALA A 25 -82.03 -11.96 -1.74
C ALA A 25 -81.67 -10.71 -2.55
N ILE A 26 -82.45 -9.65 -2.35
CA ILE A 26 -82.20 -8.30 -2.88
C ILE A 26 -80.91 -7.79 -2.22
N ASN A 27 -79.78 -7.84 -2.93
CA ASN A 27 -78.53 -7.23 -2.48
C ASN A 27 -78.48 -5.77 -2.91
N LYS A 28 -78.69 -4.86 -1.94
CA LYS A 28 -78.39 -3.43 -2.09
C LYS A 28 -76.93 -3.23 -2.50
N PRO A 29 -76.61 -2.27 -3.39
CA PRO A 29 -75.22 -2.00 -3.75
C PRO A 29 -74.46 -1.45 -2.53
N LYS A 30 -73.44 -2.19 -2.08
CA LYS A 30 -72.50 -1.76 -1.04
C LYS A 30 -71.84 -0.45 -1.49
N LYS A 31 -72.17 0.65 -0.81
CA LYS A 31 -71.55 1.96 -0.99
C LYS A 31 -70.05 1.85 -0.66
N LYS A 32 -69.21 1.69 -1.68
CA LYS A 32 -67.75 1.55 -1.55
C LYS A 32 -67.17 2.87 -1.02
N ASN A 33 -66.62 2.85 0.20
CA ASN A 33 -65.99 4.02 0.84
C ASN A 33 -64.71 4.44 0.08
N ARG A 34 -64.87 5.27 -0.96
CA ARG A 34 -63.79 5.75 -1.84
C ARG A 34 -62.66 6.46 -1.07
N LYS A 35 -62.92 7.03 0.12
CA LYS A 35 -61.91 7.71 0.95
C LYS A 35 -60.80 6.78 1.47
N LYS A 36 -61.09 5.52 1.82
CA LYS A 36 -60.06 4.57 2.29
C LYS A 36 -59.20 3.99 1.15
N LEU A 37 -59.76 3.89 -0.06
CA LEU A 37 -59.02 3.46 -1.26
C LEU A 37 -58.04 4.54 -1.72
N ILE A 38 -58.47 5.81 -1.70
CA ILE A 38 -57.62 6.96 -2.10
C ILE A 38 -56.46 7.15 -1.12
N ILE A 39 -56.70 7.06 0.19
CA ILE A 39 -55.63 7.18 1.21
C ILE A 39 -54.62 6.03 1.09
N GLY A 40 -55.07 4.78 0.85
CA GLY A 40 -54.17 3.64 0.62
C GLY A 40 -53.33 3.75 -0.66
N LEU A 41 -53.89 4.34 -1.73
CA LEU A 41 -53.20 4.52 -3.02
C LEU A 41 -52.19 5.67 -2.95
N VAL A 42 -52.48 6.74 -2.20
CA VAL A 42 -51.56 7.87 -1.97
C VAL A 42 -50.40 7.46 -1.06
N VAL A 43 -50.67 6.76 0.05
CA VAL A 43 -49.62 6.28 0.97
C VAL A 43 -48.76 5.18 0.31
N GLY A 44 -49.37 4.25 -0.43
CA GLY A 44 -48.64 3.23 -1.19
C GLY A 44 -47.77 3.82 -2.31
N SER A 45 -48.24 4.86 -3.01
CA SER A 45 -47.46 5.56 -4.04
C SER A 45 -46.27 6.32 -3.43
N LEU A 46 -46.45 6.99 -2.29
CA LEU A 46 -45.35 7.67 -1.58
C LEU A 46 -44.29 6.70 -1.06
N ALA A 47 -44.68 5.53 -0.53
CA ALA A 47 -43.74 4.49 -0.12
C ALA A 47 -42.94 3.93 -1.32
N THR A 48 -43.60 3.75 -2.47
CA THR A 48 -42.96 3.27 -3.70
C THR A 48 -41.98 4.30 -4.26
N ILE A 49 -42.34 5.59 -4.26
CA ILE A 49 -41.44 6.69 -4.65
C ILE A 49 -40.25 6.77 -3.70
N GLY A 50 -40.45 6.61 -2.39
CA GLY A 50 -39.37 6.55 -1.41
C GLY A 50 -38.42 5.39 -1.64
N LEU A 51 -38.93 4.20 -1.97
CA LEU A 51 -38.12 3.03 -2.33
C LEU A 51 -37.34 3.25 -3.64
N ILE A 52 -37.97 3.83 -4.67
CA ILE A 52 -37.31 4.14 -5.94
C ILE A 52 -36.26 5.24 -5.74
N ALA A 53 -36.56 6.28 -4.96
CA ALA A 53 -35.60 7.33 -4.64
C ALA A 53 -34.44 6.80 -3.79
N GLY A 54 -34.70 5.89 -2.84
CA GLY A 54 -33.67 5.18 -2.08
C GLY A 54 -32.82 4.25 -2.96
N LEU A 55 -33.45 3.53 -3.89
CA LEU A 55 -32.76 2.70 -4.89
C LEU A 55 -31.95 3.54 -5.87
N LEU A 56 -32.48 4.66 -6.36
CA LEU A 56 -31.76 5.58 -7.25
C LEU A 56 -30.64 6.29 -6.49
N TRP A 57 -30.84 6.69 -5.24
CA TRP A 57 -29.78 7.24 -4.40
C TRP A 57 -28.70 6.18 -4.15
N TYR A 58 -29.08 4.95 -3.84
CA TYR A 58 -28.14 3.83 -3.74
C TYR A 58 -27.40 3.58 -5.07
N LEU A 59 -28.10 3.52 -6.21
CA LEU A 59 -27.48 3.32 -7.52
C LEU A 59 -26.60 4.51 -7.93
N LEU A 60 -26.99 5.74 -7.65
CA LEU A 60 -26.25 6.95 -8.03
C LEU A 60 -25.08 7.27 -7.08
N VAL A 61 -25.19 6.91 -5.79
CA VAL A 61 -24.15 7.17 -4.78
C VAL A 61 -23.25 5.97 -4.59
N PHE A 62 -23.81 4.75 -4.47
CA PHE A 62 -23.03 3.54 -4.24
C PHE A 62 -22.37 2.98 -5.51
N ASN A 63 -22.95 3.21 -6.69
CA ASN A 63 -22.35 2.78 -7.97
C ASN A 63 -21.50 3.86 -8.66
N ASN A 64 -21.43 5.09 -8.13
CA ASN A 64 -20.53 6.10 -8.66
C ASN A 64 -19.08 5.70 -8.35
N PRO A 65 -18.29 5.31 -9.37
CA PRO A 65 -16.95 4.77 -9.16
C PRO A 65 -15.99 5.80 -8.57
N GLN A 66 -16.18 7.09 -8.90
CA GLN A 66 -15.35 8.18 -8.37
C GLN A 66 -15.60 8.37 -6.87
N ARG A 67 -16.85 8.39 -6.42
CA ARG A 67 -17.19 8.46 -4.98
C ARG A 67 -16.73 7.23 -4.21
N ALA A 68 -16.83 6.06 -4.84
CA ALA A 68 -16.33 4.80 -4.29
C ALA A 68 -14.83 4.85 -4.01
N LEU A 69 -14.06 5.33 -5.00
CA LEU A 69 -12.63 5.54 -4.91
C LEU A 69 -12.29 6.54 -3.79
N GLU A 70 -12.92 7.71 -3.79
CA GLU A 70 -12.69 8.75 -2.78
C GLU A 70 -12.94 8.24 -1.36
N ALA A 71 -14.06 7.56 -1.13
CA ALA A 71 -14.37 6.96 0.17
C ALA A 71 -13.34 5.89 0.57
N SER A 72 -12.85 5.11 -0.40
CA SER A 72 -11.84 4.08 -0.14
C SER A 72 -10.49 4.68 0.25
N ILE A 73 -10.10 5.79 -0.36
CA ILE A 73 -8.88 6.53 -0.01
C ILE A 73 -8.99 7.16 1.37
N VAL A 74 -10.13 7.78 1.67
CA VAL A 74 -10.42 8.31 3.02
C VAL A 74 -10.33 7.21 4.07
N ASN A 75 -10.94 6.04 3.83
CA ASN A 75 -10.87 4.92 4.76
C ASN A 75 -9.45 4.37 4.91
N ALA A 76 -8.64 4.38 3.85
CA ALA A 76 -7.22 4.04 3.92
C ALA A 76 -6.45 5.02 4.82
N ILE A 77 -6.69 6.33 4.69
CA ILE A 77 -6.09 7.37 5.55
C ILE A 77 -6.51 7.18 7.01
N MET A 78 -7.78 6.83 7.27
CA MET A 78 -8.32 6.67 8.63
C MET A 78 -7.89 5.38 9.31
N SER A 79 -7.40 4.40 8.56
CA SER A 79 -6.96 3.10 9.08
C SER A 79 -5.68 3.22 9.91
N ASN A 80 -5.67 2.55 11.06
CA ASN A 80 -4.48 2.36 11.91
C ASN A 80 -4.18 0.88 12.19
N ASN A 81 -4.89 -0.03 11.51
CA ASN A 81 -4.69 -1.46 11.62
C ASN A 81 -4.72 -2.11 10.23
N SER A 82 -3.58 -2.61 9.77
CA SER A 82 -3.49 -3.29 8.47
C SER A 82 -2.24 -4.17 8.34
N VAL A 83 -2.40 -5.28 7.62
CA VAL A 83 -1.27 -6.02 7.05
C VAL A 83 -1.12 -5.60 5.59
N THR A 84 0.10 -5.25 5.21
CA THR A 84 0.45 -4.84 3.85
C THR A 84 1.51 -5.79 3.32
N GLU A 85 1.24 -6.44 2.20
CA GLU A 85 2.21 -7.26 1.49
C GLU A 85 2.52 -6.62 0.15
N GLY A 86 3.80 -6.47 -0.18
CA GLY A 86 4.20 -5.73 -1.36
C GLY A 86 5.41 -6.34 -2.07
N ARG A 87 5.54 -6.00 -3.35
CA ARG A 87 6.68 -6.32 -4.18
C ARG A 87 7.10 -5.07 -4.94
N LEU A 88 8.28 -4.57 -4.63
CA LEU A 88 8.94 -3.48 -5.34
C LEU A 88 10.01 -4.08 -6.25
N THR A 89 9.99 -3.71 -7.53
CA THR A 89 10.97 -4.16 -8.51
C THR A 89 11.58 -2.95 -9.19
N PHE A 90 12.91 -2.93 -9.28
CA PHE A 90 13.67 -1.99 -10.09
C PHE A 90 14.38 -2.75 -11.19
N GLU A 91 14.22 -2.33 -12.43
CA GLU A 91 14.89 -2.90 -13.60
C GLU A 91 15.72 -1.81 -14.26
N GLY A 92 17.03 -2.02 -14.31
CA GLY A 92 18.00 -1.12 -14.94
C GLY A 92 18.36 -1.57 -16.36
N LYS A 93 19.16 -0.76 -17.05
CA LYS A 93 19.73 -1.14 -18.34
C LYS A 93 20.66 -2.35 -18.20
N GLY A 94 20.47 -3.34 -19.08
CA GLY A 94 21.26 -4.57 -19.15
C GLY A 94 21.03 -5.49 -17.95
N ASN A 95 20.13 -6.47 -18.06
CA ASN A 95 19.85 -7.60 -17.13
C ASN A 95 19.93 -7.34 -15.59
N GLN A 96 19.90 -6.08 -15.15
CA GLN A 96 19.97 -5.66 -13.76
C GLN A 96 18.57 -5.52 -13.20
N LYS A 97 18.26 -6.28 -12.16
CA LYS A 97 16.95 -6.31 -11.54
C LYS A 97 17.04 -6.50 -10.04
N VAL A 98 16.60 -5.49 -9.28
CA VAL A 98 16.42 -5.59 -7.83
C VAL A 98 14.94 -5.87 -7.56
N ALA A 99 14.64 -6.91 -6.78
CA ALA A 99 13.30 -7.22 -6.34
C ALA A 99 13.27 -7.28 -4.81
N ILE A 100 12.34 -6.54 -4.22
CA ILE A 100 12.15 -6.44 -2.78
C ILE A 100 10.73 -6.91 -2.49
N LYS A 101 10.58 -7.99 -1.72
CA LYS A 101 9.29 -8.39 -1.15
C LYS A 101 9.19 -7.81 0.26
N LEU A 102 8.14 -7.05 0.53
CA LEU A 102 7.84 -6.47 1.83
C LEU A 102 6.60 -7.13 2.42
N LYS A 103 6.60 -7.30 3.73
CA LYS A 103 5.41 -7.55 4.53
C LYS A 103 5.45 -6.65 5.76
N SER A 104 4.51 -5.72 5.86
CA SER A 104 4.29 -4.88 7.04
C SER A 104 3.04 -5.35 7.76
N SER A 105 3.07 -5.38 9.09
CA SER A 105 1.90 -5.56 9.95
C SER A 105 1.87 -4.40 10.92
N ASP A 106 0.87 -3.54 10.77
CA ASP A 106 0.70 -2.35 11.57
C ASP A 106 -0.50 -2.55 12.49
N ALA A 107 -0.24 -2.73 13.79
CA ALA A 107 -1.26 -2.94 14.80
C ALA A 107 -1.12 -1.89 15.90
N GLU A 108 -1.91 -0.81 15.79
CA GLU A 108 -1.87 0.34 16.70
C GLU A 108 -0.41 0.78 16.92
N LYS A 109 0.08 0.69 18.17
CA LYS A 109 1.40 1.13 18.61
C LYS A 109 2.54 0.13 18.33
N SER A 110 2.26 -0.98 17.66
CA SER A 110 3.27 -1.97 17.29
C SER A 110 3.33 -2.15 15.77
N GLN A 111 4.53 -2.43 15.26
CA GLN A 111 4.77 -2.65 13.84
C GLN A 111 5.71 -3.82 13.66
N GLU A 112 5.46 -4.65 12.66
CA GLU A 112 6.42 -5.64 12.19
C GLU A 112 6.64 -5.47 10.69
N LEU A 113 7.90 -5.38 10.28
CA LEU A 113 8.31 -5.29 8.89
C LEU A 113 9.21 -6.48 8.56
N GLN A 114 8.92 -7.17 7.47
CA GLN A 114 9.78 -8.18 6.89
C GLN A 114 10.13 -7.77 5.47
N ALA A 115 11.42 -7.85 5.12
CA ALA A 115 11.91 -7.54 3.79
C ALA A 115 12.85 -8.65 3.29
N ASP A 116 12.55 -9.16 2.11
CA ASP A 116 13.38 -10.12 1.36
C ASP A 116 13.85 -9.43 0.08
N ILE A 117 15.17 -9.27 -0.06
CA ILE A 117 15.81 -8.51 -1.14
C ILE A 117 16.61 -9.47 -2.01
N THR A 118 16.26 -9.49 -3.29
CA THR A 118 16.98 -10.20 -4.34
C THR A 118 17.57 -9.21 -5.33
N VAL A 119 18.86 -9.32 -5.60
CA VAL A 119 19.54 -8.52 -6.63
C VAL A 119 19.98 -9.45 -7.75
N ASN A 120 19.56 -9.16 -8.97
CA ASN A 120 20.06 -9.80 -10.18
C ASN A 120 20.94 -8.79 -10.92
N ALA A 121 22.18 -9.16 -11.24
CA ALA A 121 23.11 -8.33 -11.97
C ALA A 121 23.95 -9.18 -12.93
N GLY A 122 24.35 -8.64 -14.08
CA GLY A 122 25.18 -9.37 -15.03
C GLY A 122 25.19 -8.75 -16.42
N GLY A 123 26.00 -9.32 -17.32
CA GLY A 123 26.09 -8.92 -18.72
C GLY A 123 24.96 -9.52 -19.57
N SER A 124 25.02 -9.33 -20.89
CA SER A 124 24.04 -9.88 -21.85
C SER A 124 23.90 -11.40 -21.76
N ASP A 125 24.97 -12.10 -21.38
CA ASP A 125 25.08 -13.56 -21.55
C ASP A 125 24.93 -14.35 -20.24
N LYS A 126 24.96 -13.67 -19.07
CA LYS A 126 24.80 -14.30 -17.74
C LYS A 126 24.15 -13.34 -16.74
N THR A 127 23.06 -13.78 -16.11
CA THR A 127 22.45 -13.11 -14.96
C THR A 127 22.91 -13.79 -13.67
N ILE A 128 23.44 -13.02 -12.72
CA ILE A 128 23.88 -13.49 -11.41
C ILE A 128 22.88 -13.00 -10.36
N GLN A 129 22.33 -13.93 -9.58
CA GLN A 129 21.45 -13.62 -8.46
C GLN A 129 22.25 -13.56 -7.15
N PHE A 130 22.04 -12.49 -6.38
CA PHE A 130 22.48 -12.29 -5.01
C PHE A 130 21.25 -12.22 -4.11
N ALA A 131 21.23 -13.05 -3.06
CA ALA A 131 20.24 -12.94 -1.99
C ALA A 131 20.87 -12.19 -0.82
N LEU A 132 20.29 -11.06 -0.44
CA LEU A 132 20.71 -10.34 0.76
C LEU A 132 20.05 -10.96 2.00
N PRO A 133 20.58 -10.71 3.21
CA PRO A 133 19.95 -11.18 4.43
C PRO A 133 18.51 -10.70 4.51
N LYS A 134 17.60 -11.59 4.89
CA LYS A 134 16.21 -11.22 5.13
C LYS A 134 16.16 -10.36 6.38
N VAL A 135 15.52 -9.20 6.28
CA VAL A 135 15.40 -8.24 7.37
C VAL A 135 14.05 -8.43 8.04
N ASN A 136 14.03 -8.58 9.35
CA ASN A 136 12.82 -8.53 10.17
C ASN A 136 13.00 -7.42 11.19
N VAL A 137 12.01 -6.54 11.31
CA VAL A 137 12.01 -5.41 12.24
C VAL A 137 10.73 -5.47 13.05
N ARG A 138 10.83 -5.31 14.37
CA ARG A 138 9.69 -5.10 15.26
C ARG A 138 9.86 -3.77 15.96
N ASN A 139 8.86 -2.92 15.83
CA ASN A 139 8.77 -1.68 16.57
C ASN A 139 7.71 -1.85 17.66
N THR A 140 8.12 -1.60 18.90
CA THR A 140 7.25 -1.64 20.08
C THR A 140 7.21 -0.24 20.71
N GLU A 141 6.46 -0.04 21.79
CA GLU A 141 6.45 1.26 22.48
C GLU A 141 7.85 1.64 23.03
N ASP A 142 8.66 0.65 23.42
CA ASP A 142 9.86 0.88 24.22
C ASP A 142 11.16 0.81 23.41
N ALA A 143 11.18 0.04 22.31
CA ALA A 143 12.37 -0.19 21.52
C ALA A 143 12.08 -0.69 20.10
N LEU A 144 13.08 -0.53 19.24
CA LEU A 144 13.17 -1.15 17.93
C LEU A 144 13.97 -2.45 18.05
N TYR A 145 13.52 -3.51 17.39
CA TYR A 145 14.21 -4.79 17.35
C TYR A 145 14.46 -5.17 15.90
N ILE A 146 15.68 -5.60 15.60
CA ILE A 146 16.10 -5.98 14.25
C ILE A 146 16.64 -7.41 14.30
N LYS A 147 16.24 -8.24 13.34
CA LYS A 147 16.79 -9.57 13.12
C LYS A 147 17.13 -9.73 11.65
N LEU A 148 18.38 -10.11 11.39
CA LEU A 148 18.81 -10.50 10.06
C LEU A 148 18.84 -12.02 9.98
N GLU A 149 18.23 -12.58 8.95
CA GLU A 149 18.25 -14.02 8.69
C GLU A 149 19.04 -14.32 7.42
N ASN A 150 19.71 -15.46 7.38
CA ASN A 150 20.52 -15.94 6.27
C ASN A 150 21.80 -15.10 6.03
N VAL A 151 22.33 -14.45 7.07
CA VAL A 151 23.57 -13.65 6.96
C VAL A 151 24.73 -14.52 6.49
N ARG A 152 24.90 -15.72 7.07
CA ARG A 152 25.94 -16.68 6.65
C ARG A 152 25.84 -16.98 5.16
N SER A 153 24.66 -17.36 4.70
CA SER A 153 24.42 -17.75 3.30
C SER A 153 24.67 -16.58 2.32
N SER A 154 24.29 -15.36 2.69
CA SER A 154 24.60 -14.16 1.90
C SER A 154 26.10 -13.88 1.81
N ILE A 155 26.85 -14.04 2.90
CA ILE A 155 28.31 -13.88 2.92
C ILE A 155 28.99 -14.98 2.12
N GLU A 156 28.58 -16.24 2.29
CA GLU A 156 29.07 -17.38 1.51
C GLU A 156 28.86 -17.16 0.02
N THR A 157 27.67 -16.71 -0.38
CA THR A 157 27.37 -16.38 -1.77
C THR A 157 28.30 -15.28 -2.30
N ALA A 158 28.52 -14.20 -1.54
CA ALA A 158 29.41 -13.12 -1.94
C ALA A 158 30.87 -13.60 -2.11
N ILE A 159 31.36 -14.40 -1.15
CA ILE A 159 32.71 -14.99 -1.21
C ILE A 159 32.84 -15.95 -2.40
N ASP A 160 31.84 -16.81 -2.63
CA ASP A 160 31.84 -17.74 -3.77
C ASP A 160 31.92 -17.02 -5.11
N ARG A 161 31.23 -15.87 -5.25
CA ARG A 161 31.33 -15.03 -6.45
C ARG A 161 32.70 -14.39 -6.60
N TYR A 162 33.27 -13.88 -5.51
CA TYR A 162 34.62 -13.36 -5.54
C TYR A 162 35.62 -14.46 -5.95
N MET A 163 35.51 -15.67 -5.37
CA MET A 163 36.33 -16.83 -5.72
C MET A 163 36.17 -17.25 -7.19
N GLU A 164 34.95 -17.28 -7.72
CA GLU A 164 34.67 -17.58 -9.13
C GLU A 164 35.38 -16.59 -10.06
N SER A 165 35.40 -15.29 -9.70
CA SER A 165 36.07 -14.27 -10.52
C SER A 165 37.60 -14.43 -10.53
N VAL A 166 38.23 -14.69 -9.39
CA VAL A 166 39.70 -14.82 -9.28
C VAL A 166 40.22 -16.20 -9.70
N SER A 167 39.36 -17.21 -9.79
CA SER A 167 39.70 -18.58 -10.21
C SER A 167 39.36 -18.89 -11.68
N SER A 168 38.88 -17.88 -12.42
CA SER A 168 38.56 -17.99 -13.86
C SER A 168 39.83 -18.07 -14.73
N PRO A 169 39.77 -18.57 -15.98
CA PRO A 169 40.92 -18.56 -16.89
C PRO A 169 41.48 -17.14 -17.07
N GLY A 170 42.73 -16.91 -16.63
CA GLY A 170 43.36 -15.58 -16.59
C GLY A 170 43.28 -14.87 -15.23
N GLY A 171 42.62 -15.46 -14.23
CA GLY A 171 42.56 -14.98 -12.85
C GLY A 171 43.82 -15.27 -12.03
N ALA A 172 43.90 -14.66 -10.84
CA ALA A 172 45.08 -14.71 -9.96
C ALA A 172 45.31 -16.07 -9.27
N ILE A 173 44.32 -16.96 -9.25
CA ILE A 173 44.39 -18.25 -8.54
C ILE A 173 44.04 -19.38 -9.51
N SER A 174 44.97 -20.31 -9.73
CA SER A 174 44.79 -21.43 -10.68
C SER A 174 44.57 -22.79 -10.00
N SER A 175 44.78 -22.91 -8.69
CA SER A 175 44.66 -24.18 -7.97
C SER A 175 43.41 -24.26 -7.08
N ARG A 176 42.69 -25.39 -7.17
CA ARG A 176 41.48 -25.65 -6.38
C ARG A 176 41.73 -25.64 -4.86
N SER A 177 42.90 -26.09 -4.43
CA SER A 177 43.28 -26.10 -3.00
C SER A 177 43.46 -24.69 -2.46
N GLN A 178 44.11 -23.78 -3.21
CA GLN A 178 44.26 -22.37 -2.84
C GLN A 178 42.91 -21.65 -2.79
N THR A 179 42.02 -21.90 -3.76
CA THR A 179 40.65 -21.33 -3.76
C THR A 179 39.89 -21.77 -2.51
N LYS A 180 39.96 -23.07 -2.15
CA LYS A 180 39.28 -23.60 -0.96
C LYS A 180 39.83 -22.98 0.33
N SER A 181 41.16 -22.96 0.50
CA SER A 181 41.78 -22.39 1.71
C SER A 181 41.51 -20.89 1.86
N LEU A 182 41.49 -20.15 0.75
CA LEU A 182 41.20 -18.72 0.77
C LEU A 182 39.73 -18.46 1.13
N LYS A 183 38.79 -19.23 0.56
CA LYS A 183 37.38 -19.17 0.92
C LYS A 183 37.17 -19.41 2.42
N GLU A 184 37.75 -20.47 2.97
CA GLU A 184 37.65 -20.81 4.40
C GLU A 184 38.26 -19.70 5.27
N THR A 185 39.39 -19.13 4.86
CA THR A 185 40.02 -18.00 5.56
C THR A 185 39.11 -16.78 5.58
N MET A 186 38.52 -16.41 4.43
CA MET A 186 37.60 -15.29 4.33
C MET A 186 36.35 -15.50 5.19
N LEU A 187 35.72 -16.69 5.12
CA LEU A 187 34.55 -17.00 5.95
C LEU A 187 34.87 -16.91 7.45
N LYS A 188 36.05 -17.39 7.86
CA LYS A 188 36.50 -17.31 9.25
C LYS A 188 36.62 -15.87 9.76
N GLN A 189 36.92 -14.89 8.89
CA GLN A 189 36.92 -13.48 9.28
C GLN A 189 35.51 -13.01 9.66
N PHE A 190 34.47 -13.51 9.00
CA PHE A 190 33.07 -13.13 9.25
C PHE A 190 32.37 -13.93 10.35
N GLU A 191 32.96 -15.02 10.85
CA GLU A 191 32.35 -15.88 11.88
C GLU A 191 31.84 -15.12 13.10
N THR A 192 32.58 -14.12 13.59
CA THR A 192 32.12 -13.32 14.73
C THR A 192 30.84 -12.55 14.41
N ILE A 193 30.77 -11.92 13.24
CA ILE A 193 29.59 -11.17 12.80
C ILE A 193 28.41 -12.13 12.60
N ILE A 194 28.65 -13.25 11.89
CA ILE A 194 27.64 -14.26 11.62
C ILE A 194 27.03 -14.77 12.92
N ASN A 195 27.87 -15.18 13.89
CA ASN A 195 27.38 -15.77 15.14
C ASN A 195 26.66 -14.76 16.04
N GLU A 196 27.01 -13.47 15.96
CA GLU A 196 26.34 -12.45 16.75
C GLU A 196 25.04 -11.94 16.11
N VAL A 197 24.94 -11.93 14.78
CA VAL A 197 23.84 -11.26 14.06
C VAL A 197 22.87 -12.23 13.38
N ASP A 198 23.35 -13.34 12.81
CA ASP A 198 22.49 -14.23 12.01
C ASP A 198 21.46 -14.93 12.89
N GLY A 199 20.19 -14.73 12.58
CA GLY A 199 19.08 -15.32 13.31
C GLY A 199 18.84 -14.74 14.71
N ASN A 200 19.61 -13.75 15.16
CA ASN A 200 19.46 -13.18 16.50
C ASN A 200 18.67 -11.87 16.46
N TRP A 201 17.76 -11.70 17.41
CA TRP A 201 17.13 -10.40 17.64
C TRP A 201 18.12 -9.46 18.32
N ILE A 202 18.19 -8.24 17.81
CA ILE A 202 19.02 -7.17 18.33
C ILE A 202 18.10 -6.03 18.74
N LYS A 203 18.12 -5.68 20.03
CA LYS A 203 17.43 -4.53 20.59
C LYS A 203 18.25 -3.28 20.27
N VAL A 204 17.58 -2.32 19.67
CA VAL A 204 18.10 -0.99 19.36
C VAL A 204 17.32 -0.01 20.20
N SER A 205 17.96 0.54 21.22
CA SER A 205 17.37 1.57 22.06
C SER A 205 17.38 2.91 21.35
N SER A 206 16.53 3.83 21.81
CA SER A 206 16.50 5.20 21.28
C SER A 206 17.83 5.94 21.45
N ASP A 207 18.62 5.59 22.48
CA ASP A 207 19.95 6.15 22.72
C ASP A 207 21.03 5.55 21.79
N ASP A 208 20.78 4.37 21.23
CA ASP A 208 21.68 3.71 20.26
C ASP A 208 21.56 4.30 18.86
N LEU A 209 20.40 4.87 18.56
CA LEU A 209 20.13 5.55 17.32
C LEU A 209 20.75 6.95 17.44
N GLU A 210 21.95 7.12 16.89
CA GLU A 210 22.55 8.44 16.63
C GLU A 210 21.75 9.20 15.56
N GLN A 211 20.47 9.42 15.82
CA GLN A 211 19.58 10.22 15.01
C GLN A 211 19.72 11.67 15.43
N SER A 212 19.81 12.56 14.44
CA SER A 212 19.67 13.98 14.70
C SER A 212 18.33 14.27 15.37
N GLU A 213 18.26 15.32 16.18
CA GLU A 213 16.99 15.77 16.78
C GLU A 213 15.92 16.07 15.71
N GLU A 214 16.33 16.51 14.51
CA GLU A 214 15.47 16.63 13.34
C GLU A 214 14.84 15.28 12.95
N ALA A 215 15.63 14.22 12.82
CA ALA A 215 15.13 12.90 12.45
C ALA A 215 14.16 12.32 13.50
N LYS A 216 14.49 12.46 14.79
CA LYS A 216 13.58 12.05 15.88
C LYS A 216 12.26 12.83 15.82
N CYS A 217 12.33 14.14 15.58
CA CYS A 217 11.16 15.00 15.45
C CYS A 217 10.26 14.57 14.28
N VAL A 218 10.83 14.34 13.09
CA VAL A 218 10.08 13.90 11.91
C VAL A 218 9.44 12.52 12.14
N MET A 219 10.19 11.58 12.71
CA MET A 219 9.66 10.24 13.03
C MET A 219 8.50 10.29 14.03
N ASN A 220 8.59 11.17 15.04
CA ASN A 220 7.49 11.40 15.98
C ASN A 220 6.25 11.99 15.30
N ALA A 221 6.42 12.92 14.37
CA ALA A 221 5.31 13.48 13.60
C ALA A 221 4.64 12.41 12.71
N VAL A 222 5.43 11.58 12.01
CA VAL A 222 4.94 10.45 11.18
C VAL A 222 4.19 9.43 12.04
N ARG A 223 4.76 9.03 13.19
CA ARG A 223 4.10 8.12 14.14
C ARG A 223 2.77 8.71 14.62
N ARG A 224 2.71 10.01 14.88
CA ARG A 224 1.47 10.68 15.29
C ARG A 224 0.40 10.65 14.21
N ALA A 225 0.76 10.85 12.93
CA ALA A 225 -0.20 10.69 11.84
C ALA A 225 -0.76 9.27 11.75
N LYS A 226 0.01 8.25 12.15
CA LYS A 226 -0.47 6.87 12.23
C LYS A 226 -1.42 6.65 13.41
N ASP A 227 -1.07 7.13 14.59
CA ASP A 227 -1.72 6.74 15.85
C ASP A 227 -2.85 7.68 16.29
N ASP A 228 -2.73 8.98 16.03
CA ASP A 228 -3.68 10.02 16.46
C ASP A 228 -4.86 10.15 15.47
N ALA A 229 -6.06 9.75 15.91
CA ALA A 229 -7.26 9.75 15.08
C ALA A 229 -7.66 11.16 14.61
N ALA A 230 -7.40 12.20 15.42
CA ALA A 230 -7.70 13.57 15.04
C ALA A 230 -6.79 14.05 13.91
N VAL A 231 -5.52 13.66 13.95
CA VAL A 231 -4.56 13.94 12.87
C VAL A 231 -4.95 13.21 11.58
N ARG A 232 -5.35 11.94 11.66
CA ARG A 232 -5.86 11.20 10.49
C ARG A 232 -7.10 11.87 9.89
N GLU A 233 -8.03 12.32 10.72
CA GLU A 233 -9.24 12.99 10.26
C GLU A 233 -8.92 14.35 9.61
N GLU A 234 -7.96 15.10 10.14
CA GLU A 234 -7.48 16.35 9.51
C GLU A 234 -6.91 16.09 8.11
N ILE A 235 -6.05 15.08 7.95
CA ILE A 235 -5.50 14.69 6.64
C ILE A 235 -6.61 14.23 5.70
N ALA A 236 -7.57 13.43 6.21
CA ALA A 236 -8.72 12.97 5.44
C ALA A 236 -9.60 14.13 4.98
N GLN A 237 -9.82 15.16 5.81
CA GLN A 237 -10.57 16.36 5.45
C GLN A 237 -9.83 17.19 4.38
N ALA A 238 -8.52 17.37 4.52
CA ALA A 238 -7.70 18.02 3.50
C ALA A 238 -7.86 17.31 2.14
N TYR A 239 -7.86 15.97 2.13
CA TYR A 239 -8.12 15.18 0.93
C TYR A 239 -9.56 15.34 0.41
N ARG A 240 -10.59 15.22 1.25
CA ARG A 240 -12.00 15.34 0.83
C ARG A 240 -12.27 16.68 0.14
N ASN A 241 -11.73 17.77 0.70
CA ASN A 241 -11.92 19.13 0.19
C ASN A 241 -11.10 19.41 -1.07
N ASN A 242 -10.00 18.66 -1.29
CA ASN A 242 -9.07 18.88 -2.39
C ASN A 242 -8.75 17.57 -3.12
N ASN A 243 -9.76 16.74 -3.41
CA ASN A 243 -9.49 15.44 -4.01
C ASN A 243 -8.86 15.60 -5.40
N PHE A 244 -7.82 14.81 -5.66
CA PHE A 244 -7.05 14.91 -6.90
C PHE A 244 -7.01 13.60 -7.70
N LEU A 245 -7.34 12.47 -7.07
CA LEU A 245 -7.38 11.16 -7.73
C LEU A 245 -8.62 11.07 -8.61
N GLN A 246 -8.43 11.19 -9.92
CA GLN A 246 -9.50 11.08 -10.91
C GLN A 246 -9.36 9.76 -11.67
N ILE A 247 -10.47 9.07 -11.93
CA ILE A 247 -10.44 7.83 -12.70
C ILE A 247 -10.20 8.17 -14.17
N LYS A 248 -9.07 7.70 -14.71
CA LYS A 248 -8.77 7.72 -16.15
C LYS A 248 -9.50 6.59 -16.87
N LYS A 249 -9.50 5.40 -16.27
CA LYS A 249 -10.05 4.18 -16.88
C LYS A 249 -10.59 3.22 -15.82
N ASP A 250 -11.79 2.68 -16.06
CA ASP A 250 -12.33 1.54 -15.31
C ASP A 250 -11.69 0.25 -15.87
N LEU A 251 -11.05 -0.52 -14.99
CA LEU A 251 -10.35 -1.76 -15.32
C LEU A 251 -11.25 -2.99 -15.15
N GLY A 252 -12.51 -2.80 -14.75
CA GLY A 252 -13.45 -3.86 -14.46
C GLY A 252 -13.24 -4.47 -13.08
N THR A 253 -13.78 -5.68 -12.90
CA THR A 253 -13.67 -6.43 -11.64
C THR A 253 -12.73 -7.61 -11.80
N LYS A 254 -11.82 -7.79 -10.84
CA LYS A 254 -10.90 -8.93 -10.75
C LYS A 254 -10.79 -9.34 -9.28
N ASP A 255 -10.89 -10.64 -8.99
CA ASP A 255 -10.79 -11.18 -7.63
C ASP A 255 -11.79 -10.54 -6.64
N GLY A 256 -12.97 -10.12 -7.12
CA GLY A 256 -13.98 -9.42 -6.32
C GLY A 256 -13.68 -7.94 -6.04
N LEU A 257 -12.58 -7.39 -6.57
CA LEU A 257 -12.19 -6.00 -6.44
C LEU A 257 -12.46 -5.24 -7.74
N ARG A 258 -12.94 -4.00 -7.64
CA ARG A 258 -13.10 -3.11 -8.80
C ARG A 258 -11.83 -2.30 -9.01
N GLY A 259 -11.25 -2.34 -10.20
CA GLY A 259 -9.97 -1.70 -10.53
C GLY A 259 -10.14 -0.39 -11.28
N PHE A 260 -9.27 0.57 -10.99
CA PHE A 260 -9.23 1.87 -11.68
C PHE A 260 -7.80 2.27 -11.99
N GLU A 261 -7.56 2.77 -13.20
CA GLU A 261 -6.35 3.53 -13.52
C GLU A 261 -6.58 5.01 -13.18
N ILE A 262 -5.63 5.63 -12.50
CA ILE A 262 -5.73 7.01 -12.02
C ILE A 262 -5.07 7.97 -13.02
N ASP A 263 -5.74 9.08 -13.29
CA ASP A 263 -5.23 10.15 -14.12
C ASP A 263 -4.17 10.98 -13.38
N LEU A 264 -2.92 10.77 -13.76
CA LEU A 264 -1.78 11.55 -13.27
C LEU A 264 -1.25 12.54 -14.33
N SER A 265 -2.01 12.80 -15.40
CA SER A 265 -1.64 13.75 -16.45
C SER A 265 -1.67 15.21 -15.96
N ASP A 266 -1.33 16.14 -16.86
CA ASP A 266 -1.38 17.58 -16.60
C ASP A 266 -2.79 18.05 -16.21
N ALA A 267 -3.84 17.33 -16.62
CA ALA A 267 -5.24 17.65 -16.30
C ALA A 267 -5.56 17.61 -14.79
N THR A 268 -4.81 16.82 -14.00
CA THR A 268 -4.99 16.73 -12.53
C THR A 268 -3.96 17.53 -11.74
N LEU A 269 -3.06 18.27 -12.42
CA LEU A 269 -1.96 19.01 -11.80
C LEU A 269 -2.46 20.04 -10.78
N GLU A 270 -3.41 20.90 -11.14
CA GLU A 270 -3.93 21.94 -10.23
C GLU A 270 -4.63 21.33 -9.02
N LYS A 271 -5.35 20.22 -9.17
CA LYS A 271 -5.96 19.50 -8.05
C LYS A 271 -4.89 18.94 -7.09
N ARG A 272 -3.80 18.39 -7.63
CA ARG A 272 -2.65 17.92 -6.82
C ARG A 272 -1.98 19.04 -6.06
N LYS A 273 -1.77 20.21 -6.70
CA LYS A 273 -1.22 21.39 -6.03
C LYS A 273 -2.14 21.89 -4.91
N ASN A 274 -3.44 21.95 -5.15
CA ASN A 274 -4.42 22.33 -4.13
C ASN A 274 -4.41 21.37 -2.94
N PHE A 275 -4.34 20.06 -3.19
CA PHE A 275 -4.17 19.06 -2.13
C PHE A 275 -2.87 19.24 -1.36
N ALA A 276 -1.73 19.40 -2.06
CA ALA A 276 -0.44 19.58 -1.42
C ALA A 276 -0.42 20.83 -0.52
N LYS A 277 -1.03 21.93 -0.99
CA LYS A 277 -1.21 23.15 -0.21
C LYS A 277 -2.06 22.90 1.03
N ALA A 278 -3.24 22.30 0.88
CA ALA A 278 -4.12 21.98 2.00
C ALA A 278 -3.46 21.05 3.02
N LEU A 279 -2.71 20.04 2.55
CA LEU A 279 -1.92 19.15 3.40
C LEU A 279 -0.86 19.93 4.18
N SER A 280 -0.16 20.87 3.54
CA SER A 280 0.87 21.70 4.18
C SER A 280 0.33 22.59 5.31
N GLU A 281 -0.97 22.89 5.28
CA GLU A 281 -1.65 23.70 6.30
C GLU A 281 -2.12 22.88 7.52
N THR A 282 -2.03 21.55 7.45
CA THR A 282 -2.42 20.66 8.55
C THR A 282 -1.47 20.74 9.75
N THR A 283 -1.96 20.37 10.94
CA THR A 283 -1.13 20.27 12.15
C THR A 283 -0.01 19.25 11.98
N TYR A 284 -0.25 18.18 11.24
CA TYR A 284 0.76 17.18 10.88
C TYR A 284 1.93 17.79 10.11
N ALA A 285 1.63 18.47 8.99
CA ALA A 285 2.66 19.07 8.15
C ALA A 285 3.39 20.21 8.85
N LYS A 286 2.67 21.04 9.63
CA LYS A 286 3.29 22.10 10.44
C LYS A 286 4.30 21.56 11.43
N LYS A 287 4.00 20.45 12.12
CA LYS A 287 4.95 19.80 13.03
C LYS A 287 6.21 19.29 12.33
N ILE A 288 6.09 18.76 11.11
CA ILE A 288 7.27 18.35 10.33
C ILE A 288 8.10 19.57 9.90
N LYS A 289 7.46 20.69 9.57
CA LYS A 289 8.16 21.95 9.27
C LYS A 289 8.89 22.51 10.49
N GLU A 290 8.29 22.42 11.68
CA GLU A 290 8.88 22.82 12.95
C GLU A 290 10.14 22.00 13.31
N CYS A 291 10.29 20.77 12.78
CA CYS A 291 11.52 19.99 12.94
C CYS A 291 12.75 20.63 12.28
N GLY A 292 12.56 21.62 11.40
CA GLY A 292 13.64 22.41 10.80
C GLY A 292 14.32 21.73 9.60
N GLY A 293 15.54 22.17 9.29
CA GLY A 293 16.44 21.51 8.33
C GLY A 293 15.83 21.19 6.97
N SER A 294 16.11 19.98 6.49
CA SER A 294 15.67 19.47 5.18
C SER A 294 14.20 19.09 5.14
N SER A 295 13.61 18.72 6.29
CA SER A 295 12.20 18.34 6.39
C SER A 295 11.27 19.53 6.13
N SER A 296 11.69 20.74 6.50
CA SER A 296 10.96 21.97 6.19
C SER A 296 10.77 22.17 4.68
N LYS A 297 11.83 21.95 3.89
CA LYS A 297 11.84 22.08 2.43
C LYS A 297 11.05 20.98 1.74
N ALA A 298 11.02 19.77 2.29
CA ALA A 298 10.29 18.64 1.71
C ALA A 298 8.77 18.86 1.65
N LEU A 299 8.25 19.80 2.46
CA LEU A 299 6.84 20.18 2.51
C LEU A 299 6.56 21.55 1.87
N ASP A 300 7.54 22.12 1.18
CA ASP A 300 7.33 23.34 0.40
C ASP A 300 6.75 22.98 -0.96
N THR A 301 5.50 23.38 -1.17
CA THR A 301 4.72 23.06 -2.36
C THR A 301 5.33 23.60 -3.65
N ASP A 302 6.11 24.69 -3.54
CA ASP A 302 6.80 25.33 -4.67
C ASP A 302 8.02 24.52 -5.14
N SER A 303 8.51 23.59 -4.31
CA SER A 303 9.61 22.67 -4.65
C SER A 303 9.13 21.37 -5.32
N LEU A 304 7.82 21.12 -5.37
CA LEU A 304 7.23 19.92 -5.94
C LEU A 304 7.22 19.99 -7.48
N ASP A 305 8.29 19.52 -8.08
CA ASP A 305 8.44 19.42 -9.53
C ASP A 305 7.78 18.14 -10.06
N PHE A 306 6.51 18.23 -10.46
CA PHE A 306 5.73 17.13 -11.04
C PHE A 306 6.11 16.86 -12.52
N LYS A 307 7.40 16.76 -12.85
CA LYS A 307 7.87 16.50 -14.22
C LYS A 307 7.19 15.28 -14.85
N LYS A 308 7.08 15.30 -16.18
CA LYS A 308 6.57 14.18 -17.00
C LYS A 308 7.47 12.96 -16.86
N VAL A 309 7.10 12.07 -15.95
CA VAL A 309 7.57 10.68 -15.90
C VAL A 309 6.40 9.82 -16.37
N ASP A 310 6.66 8.83 -17.23
CA ASP A 310 5.63 7.89 -17.65
C ASP A 310 5.30 6.98 -16.46
N VAL A 311 4.15 7.24 -15.84
CA VAL A 311 3.70 6.57 -14.63
C VAL A 311 2.26 6.06 -14.81
N SER A 312 2.03 4.85 -14.33
CA SER A 312 0.71 4.26 -14.21
C SER A 312 0.44 3.95 -12.75
N LEU A 313 -0.67 4.45 -12.22
CA LEU A 313 -1.17 4.11 -10.89
C LEU A 313 -2.52 3.42 -11.06
N LYS A 314 -2.64 2.19 -10.57
CA LYS A 314 -3.89 1.45 -10.53
C LYS A 314 -4.26 1.15 -9.09
N LEU A 315 -5.54 1.30 -8.78
CA LEU A 315 -6.11 1.06 -7.47
C LEU A 315 -7.24 0.05 -7.60
N TRP A 316 -7.22 -0.99 -6.77
CA TRP A 316 -8.28 -1.97 -6.68
C TRP A 316 -8.98 -1.86 -5.34
N ILE A 317 -10.29 -1.62 -5.39
CA ILE A 317 -11.09 -1.37 -4.19
C ILE A 317 -12.11 -2.48 -3.97
N ASP A 318 -12.34 -2.82 -2.70
CA ASP A 318 -13.54 -3.51 -2.27
C ASP A 318 -14.67 -2.46 -2.23
N ASN A 319 -15.58 -2.53 -3.20
CA ASN A 319 -16.63 -1.54 -3.36
C ASN A 319 -17.65 -1.57 -2.21
N ALA A 320 -17.86 -2.73 -1.59
CA ALA A 320 -18.81 -2.90 -0.49
C ALA A 320 -18.23 -2.34 0.81
N LYS A 321 -16.95 -2.64 1.10
CA LYS A 321 -16.26 -2.19 2.31
C LYS A 321 -15.65 -0.79 2.19
N ARG A 322 -15.60 -0.22 0.98
CA ARG A 322 -14.92 1.06 0.69
C ARG A 322 -13.47 1.00 1.17
N GLN A 323 -12.72 0.03 0.67
CA GLN A 323 -11.34 -0.23 1.10
C GLN A 323 -10.43 -0.40 -0.11
N VAL A 324 -9.27 0.26 -0.10
CA VAL A 324 -8.22 -0.01 -1.09
C VAL A 324 -7.53 -1.32 -0.73
N ARG A 325 -7.69 -2.35 -1.57
CA ARG A 325 -7.18 -3.69 -1.28
C ARG A 325 -5.92 -4.02 -2.09
N ARG A 326 -5.70 -3.36 -3.22
CA ARG A 326 -4.46 -3.48 -4.00
C ARG A 326 -4.07 -2.14 -4.63
N VAL A 327 -2.79 -1.83 -4.60
CA VAL A 327 -2.17 -0.69 -5.27
C VAL A 327 -1.11 -1.24 -6.23
N GLU A 328 -1.19 -0.85 -7.49
CA GLU A 328 -0.16 -1.16 -8.48
C GLU A 328 0.38 0.15 -9.02
N PHE A 329 1.69 0.31 -9.02
CA PHE A 329 2.38 1.45 -9.60
C PHE A 329 3.45 0.95 -10.55
N GLU A 330 3.51 1.54 -11.73
CA GLU A 330 4.56 1.32 -12.71
C GLU A 330 5.10 2.68 -13.13
N GLY A 331 6.42 2.81 -13.18
CA GLY A 331 7.09 4.01 -13.65
C GLY A 331 8.22 3.63 -14.57
N SER A 332 8.45 4.41 -15.62
CA SER A 332 9.62 4.23 -16.48
C SER A 332 10.26 5.55 -16.85
N SER A 333 11.59 5.56 -16.88
CA SER A 333 12.37 6.73 -17.31
C SER A 333 13.70 6.28 -17.89
N GLN A 334 14.02 6.76 -19.09
CA GLN A 334 15.31 6.58 -19.75
C GLN A 334 15.81 5.12 -19.81
N GLY A 335 14.90 4.15 -19.94
CA GLY A 335 15.22 2.71 -20.02
C GLY A 335 15.27 1.99 -18.67
N ASN A 336 15.09 2.70 -17.56
CA ASN A 336 14.88 2.11 -16.24
C ASN A 336 13.38 1.97 -15.98
N LYS A 337 12.98 0.88 -15.31
CA LYS A 337 11.61 0.64 -14.87
C LYS A 337 11.56 0.44 -13.37
N VAL A 338 10.49 0.92 -12.76
CA VAL A 338 10.12 0.65 -11.38
C VAL A 338 8.70 0.11 -11.39
N SER A 339 8.44 -0.95 -10.62
CA SER A 339 7.09 -1.41 -10.37
C SER A 339 6.89 -1.72 -8.89
N LEU A 340 5.73 -1.36 -8.37
CA LEU A 340 5.29 -1.65 -7.02
C LEU A 340 3.92 -2.31 -7.13
N GLU A 341 3.77 -3.50 -6.55
CA GLU A 341 2.49 -4.14 -6.35
C GLU A 341 2.30 -4.36 -4.85
N THR A 342 1.19 -3.88 -4.31
CA THR A 342 0.92 -3.93 -2.87
C THR A 342 -0.51 -4.40 -2.63
N GLY A 343 -0.70 -5.41 -1.78
CA GLY A 343 -1.97 -5.82 -1.22
C GLY A 343 -2.14 -5.32 0.22
N VAL A 344 -3.37 -4.93 0.59
CA VAL A 344 -3.70 -4.40 1.92
C VAL A 344 -4.86 -5.19 2.53
N MET A 345 -4.68 -5.60 3.78
CA MET A 345 -5.62 -6.38 4.59
C MET A 345 -5.91 -5.61 5.88
N TYR A 346 -7.07 -4.99 5.96
CA TYR A 346 -7.47 -4.16 7.11
C TYR A 346 -8.00 -5.01 8.25
N GLY A 347 -7.61 -4.67 9.49
CA GLY A 347 -8.08 -5.34 10.70
C GLY A 347 -7.38 -6.66 11.04
N ASP A 348 -6.53 -7.17 10.15
CA ASP A 348 -5.83 -8.46 10.30
C ASP A 348 -4.50 -8.34 11.06
N ALA A 349 -4.05 -7.13 11.38
CA ALA A 349 -2.77 -6.91 12.03
C ALA A 349 -2.86 -7.23 13.53
N LYS A 350 -1.92 -8.06 13.98
CA LYS A 350 -1.77 -8.47 15.39
C LYS A 350 -0.67 -7.64 16.04
N LYS A 351 -0.84 -7.36 17.34
CA LYS A 351 0.22 -6.75 18.13
C LYS A 351 1.42 -7.67 18.18
N VAL A 352 2.61 -7.09 18.00
CA VAL A 352 3.87 -7.83 18.13
C VAL A 352 4.53 -7.52 19.46
N GLU A 353 5.06 -8.56 20.07
CA GLU A 353 5.74 -8.48 21.37
C GLU A 353 7.25 -8.33 21.19
N ALA A 354 7.87 -7.72 22.19
CA ALA A 354 9.32 -7.64 22.32
C ALA A 354 9.91 -9.08 22.39
N PRO A 355 10.89 -9.41 21.55
CA PRO A 355 11.61 -10.68 21.68
C PRO A 355 12.36 -10.74 23.01
N SER A 356 12.10 -11.77 23.82
CA SER A 356 12.73 -11.95 25.14
C SER A 356 14.21 -12.33 25.06
N ASP A 357 14.65 -12.84 23.91
CA ASP A 357 16.00 -13.29 23.60
C ASP A 357 16.84 -12.22 22.88
N ALA A 358 16.34 -10.98 22.78
CA ALA A 358 17.04 -9.90 22.08
C ALA A 358 18.34 -9.50 22.80
N LYS A 359 19.43 -9.39 22.05
CA LYS A 359 20.72 -8.86 22.50
C LYS A 359 20.76 -7.34 22.35
N ASP A 360 21.43 -6.61 23.24
CA ASP A 360 21.60 -5.16 23.08
C ASP A 360 22.59 -4.81 21.96
N LEU A 361 22.26 -3.81 21.14
CA LEU A 361 23.09 -3.40 19.99
C LEU A 361 24.51 -3.03 20.43
N LYS A 362 24.69 -2.31 21.55
CA LYS A 362 26.03 -1.93 22.05
C LYS A 362 26.91 -3.14 22.32
N ASP A 363 26.34 -4.20 22.90
CA ASP A 363 27.09 -5.43 23.21
C ASP A 363 27.47 -6.19 21.94
N VAL A 364 26.55 -6.27 20.98
CA VAL A 364 26.82 -6.85 19.66
C VAL A 364 27.93 -6.08 18.95
N LEU A 365 27.86 -4.75 18.89
CA LEU A 365 28.86 -3.90 18.26
C LEU A 365 30.23 -4.04 18.92
N LYS A 366 30.29 -4.07 20.26
CA LYS A 366 31.55 -4.27 21.00
C LYS A 366 32.25 -5.57 20.62
N LYS A 367 31.48 -6.67 20.48
CA LYS A 367 32.03 -7.95 20.02
C LYS A 367 32.51 -7.89 18.57
N ILE A 368 31.76 -7.24 17.68
CA ILE A 368 32.18 -7.06 16.28
C ILE A 368 33.46 -6.21 16.19
N GLN A 369 33.58 -5.14 16.98
CA GLN A 369 34.79 -4.30 17.02
C GLN A 369 36.02 -5.07 17.52
N SER A 370 35.82 -6.05 18.41
CA SER A 370 36.90 -6.95 18.84
C SER A 370 37.26 -8.04 17.82
N SER A 371 36.50 -8.15 16.71
CA SER A 371 36.73 -9.16 15.68
C SER A 371 37.89 -8.80 14.74
N PRO A 372 38.49 -9.78 14.05
CA PRO A 372 39.56 -9.54 13.06
C PRO A 372 39.17 -8.58 11.92
N LEU A 373 37.85 -8.44 11.64
CA LEU A 373 37.33 -7.55 10.60
C LEU A 373 37.42 -6.06 10.95
N SER A 374 37.64 -5.70 12.22
CA SER A 374 37.77 -4.29 12.62
C SER A 374 38.93 -3.57 11.93
N SER A 375 39.94 -4.33 11.47
CA SER A 375 41.04 -3.82 10.65
C SER A 375 40.65 -3.35 9.24
N PHE A 376 39.47 -3.77 8.74
CA PHE A 376 38.94 -3.42 7.43
C PHE A 376 37.84 -2.35 7.47
N VAL A 377 37.34 -2.00 8.66
CA VAL A 377 36.36 -0.91 8.82
C VAL A 377 37.12 0.42 8.67
N PRO A 378 36.81 1.26 7.66
CA PRO A 378 37.40 2.58 7.57
C PRO A 378 37.07 3.34 8.86
N LYS A 379 38.09 3.80 9.58
CA LYS A 379 37.91 4.66 10.76
C LYS A 379 37.09 5.86 10.30
N SER A 380 35.87 6.00 10.82
CA SER A 380 35.09 7.22 10.63
C SER A 380 35.94 8.39 11.09
N SER A 381 36.34 9.26 10.17
CA SER A 381 37.01 10.51 10.51
C SER A 381 36.06 11.32 11.37
N THR A 382 36.44 11.54 12.63
CA THR A 382 35.89 12.59 13.49
C THR A 382 35.77 13.88 12.67
N PRO A 383 34.65 14.64 12.73
CA PRO A 383 34.59 15.93 12.06
C PRO A 383 35.65 16.81 12.71
N ALA A 384 36.70 17.13 11.97
CA ALA A 384 37.60 18.21 12.34
C ALA A 384 36.73 19.47 12.34
N SER A 385 36.55 20.06 13.52
CA SER A 385 36.01 21.40 13.67
C SER A 385 36.88 22.35 12.86
N SER A 386 36.43 22.73 11.68
CA SER A 386 37.02 23.86 10.95
C SER A 386 36.60 25.13 11.67
N THR A 387 37.47 25.59 12.58
CA THR A 387 37.54 27.01 12.92
C THR A 387 37.86 27.75 11.63
N SER A 388 36.87 28.46 11.11
CA SER A 388 37.09 29.47 10.08
C SER A 388 37.74 30.66 10.75
N ASP A 389 39.07 30.73 10.69
CA ASP A 389 39.76 32.01 10.83
C ASP A 389 39.34 32.87 9.64
N ALA A 390 38.69 33.98 9.98
CA ALA A 390 38.52 35.10 9.08
C ALA A 390 39.91 35.70 8.83
N ASP A 391 40.30 35.77 7.57
CA ASP A 391 41.39 36.65 7.16
C ASP A 391 41.00 37.43 5.91
N GLU A 392 41.43 38.66 5.96
CA GLU A 392 41.01 39.87 5.27
C GLU A 392 41.79 40.04 3.95
N ALA A 393 41.09 40.31 2.84
CA ALA A 393 41.55 41.12 1.68
C ALA A 393 40.46 41.25 0.63
#